data_AF-A0AAW8TBB3-F1
#
_entry.id   AF-A0AAW8TBB3-F1
#
_cell.length_a   1.000
_cell.length_b   1.000
_cell.length_c   1.000
_cell.angle_alpha   90.00
_cell.angle_beta   90.00
_cell.angle_gamma   90.00
#
_symmetry.space_group_name_H-M   'P 1'
#
loop_
_entity.id
_entity.type
_entity.pdbx_description
1 polymer ?
#
loop_
_entity_poly.entity_id
_entity_poly.type
_entity_poly.pdbx_seq_one_letter_code
_entity_poly.pdbx_strand_id
1 'polypeptide(L)'
;MNIQKALIELTINGVVTCKQLADFYDSYHEDKEFPDAIDFLSGGIHIDMGQLKDELYASEDSHELGAVEYMQKHYPSAVLLIDLIPKDKRRFIH
;
A
#
# COMPACT_ATOMS: atom_id res chain seq x y z
N MET A 1 16.45 1.72 -9.95
CA MET A 1 15.17 1.30 -10.57
C MET A 1 14.39 2.58 -10.87
N ASN A 2 13.71 2.70 -12.00
CA ASN A 2 12.86 3.87 -12.26
C ASN A 2 11.42 3.60 -11.81
N ILE A 3 10.65 4.65 -11.57
CA ILE A 3 9.29 4.55 -11.03
C ILE A 3 8.39 3.70 -11.93
N GLN A 4 8.49 3.83 -13.26
CA GLN A 4 7.69 3.05 -14.22
C GLN A 4 7.88 1.54 -14.06
N LYS A 5 9.13 1.07 -13.92
CA LYS A 5 9.40 -0.36 -13.73
C LYS A 5 8.87 -0.85 -12.39
N ALA A 6 9.06 -0.08 -11.32
CA ALA A 6 8.53 -0.41 -10.00
C ALA A 6 7.01 -0.49 -10.00
N LEU A 7 6.35 0.38 -10.76
CA LEU A 7 4.90 0.42 -10.90
C LEU A 7 4.33 -0.80 -11.62
N ILE A 8 4.99 -1.21 -12.69
CA ILE A 8 4.68 -2.44 -13.42
C ILE A 8 4.84 -3.65 -12.48
N GLU A 9 5.94 -3.72 -11.73
CA GLU A 9 6.16 -4.79 -10.75
C GLU A 9 5.11 -4.80 -9.63
N LEU A 10 4.68 -3.63 -9.16
CA LEU A 10 3.63 -3.50 -8.14
C LEU A 10 2.27 -4.01 -8.66
N THR A 11 1.95 -3.72 -9.93
CA THR A 11 0.63 -4.00 -10.52
C THR A 11 0.52 -5.40 -11.15
N ILE A 12 1.63 -6.00 -11.59
CA ILE A 12 1.66 -7.37 -12.16
C ILE A 12 1.09 -8.41 -11.19
N ASN A 13 1.32 -8.24 -9.90
CA ASN A 13 0.86 -9.20 -8.90
C ASN A 13 -0.66 -9.11 -8.64
N GLY A 14 -1.33 -8.05 -9.13
CA GLY A 14 -2.77 -7.80 -8.97
C GLY A 14 -3.22 -7.48 -7.53
N VAL A 15 -2.42 -7.91 -6.56
CA VAL A 15 -2.59 -7.80 -5.13
C VAL A 15 -1.29 -7.25 -4.54
N VAL A 16 -1.40 -6.25 -3.68
CA VAL A 16 -0.25 -5.55 -3.09
C VAL A 16 -0.32 -5.52 -1.58
N THR A 17 0.85 -5.64 -0.95
CA THR A 17 0.99 -5.66 0.50
C THR A 17 1.24 -4.26 1.06
N CYS A 18 0.94 -4.04 2.35
CA CYS A 18 1.28 -2.78 3.03
C CYS A 18 2.77 -2.48 2.95
N LYS A 19 3.63 -3.50 3.05
CA LYS A 19 5.08 -3.35 2.88
C LYS A 19 5.46 -2.85 1.49
N GLN A 20 4.92 -3.44 0.43
CA GLN A 20 5.22 -3.02 -0.94
C GLN A 20 4.77 -1.58 -1.21
N LEU A 21 3.62 -1.17 -0.66
CA LEU A 21 3.14 0.21 -0.75
C LEU A 21 4.05 1.18 0.01
N ALA A 22 4.50 0.82 1.21
CA ALA A 22 5.44 1.63 1.98
C ALA A 22 6.78 1.76 1.25
N ASP A 23 7.36 0.64 0.81
CA ASP A 23 8.64 0.61 0.10
C ASP A 23 8.57 1.46 -1.20
N PHE A 24 7.43 1.43 -1.92
CA PHE A 24 7.21 2.26 -3.10
C PHE A 24 7.14 3.75 -2.76
N TYR A 25 6.35 4.13 -1.75
CA TYR A 25 6.22 5.53 -1.32
C TYR A 25 7.58 6.09 -0.90
N ASP A 26 8.29 5.40 -0.01
CA ASP A 26 9.58 5.86 0.52
C ASP A 26 10.62 6.04 -0.59
N SER A 27 10.58 5.18 -1.61
CA SER A 27 11.52 5.23 -2.73
C SER A 27 11.23 6.33 -3.75
N TYR A 28 9.97 6.72 -3.94
CA TYR A 28 9.57 7.51 -5.11
C TYR A 28 8.74 8.77 -4.81
N HIS A 29 8.35 9.05 -3.57
CA HIS A 29 7.46 10.19 -3.27
C HIS A 29 8.03 11.58 -3.65
N GLU A 30 9.35 11.71 -3.75
CA GLU A 30 10.02 12.95 -4.22
C GLU A 30 10.26 12.97 -5.74
N ASP A 31 9.95 11.87 -6.46
CA ASP A 31 10.09 11.81 -7.91
C ASP A 31 9.04 12.70 -8.58
N LYS A 32 9.45 13.44 -9.62
CA LYS A 32 8.56 14.32 -10.38
C LYS A 32 7.40 13.56 -11.07
N GLU A 33 7.60 12.28 -11.38
CA GLU A 33 6.61 11.41 -12.03
C GLU A 33 5.70 10.70 -11.01
N PHE A 34 5.91 10.93 -9.71
CA PHE A 34 5.13 10.32 -8.65
C PHE A 34 3.61 10.59 -8.75
N PRO A 35 3.13 11.83 -9.03
CA PRO A 35 1.70 12.07 -9.17
C PRO A 35 1.04 11.24 -10.28
N ASP A 36 1.70 11.13 -11.44
CA ASP A 36 1.22 10.33 -12.57
C ASP A 36 1.18 8.84 -12.22
N ALA A 37 2.19 8.39 -11.46
CA ALA A 37 2.27 7.04 -10.94
C ALA A 37 1.10 6.70 -10.00
N ILE A 38 0.73 7.60 -9.08
CA ILE A 38 -0.44 7.41 -8.21
C ILE A 38 -1.73 7.30 -9.03
N ASP A 39 -1.88 8.14 -10.04
CA ASP A 39 -3.10 8.16 -10.84
C ASP A 39 -3.25 6.84 -11.63
N PHE A 40 -2.15 6.28 -12.13
CA PHE A 40 -2.14 4.93 -12.71
C PHE A 40 -2.46 3.84 -11.67
N LEU A 41 -1.80 3.85 -10.50
CA LEU A 41 -2.04 2.88 -9.43
C LEU A 41 -3.51 2.87 -9.01
N SER A 42 -4.14 4.05 -8.93
CA SER A 42 -5.55 4.20 -8.58
C SER A 42 -6.51 3.38 -9.48
N GLY A 43 -6.10 3.04 -10.70
CA GLY A 43 -6.90 2.22 -11.61
C GLY A 43 -6.77 0.70 -11.42
N GLY A 44 -5.77 0.20 -10.67
CA GLY A 44 -5.31 -1.18 -10.82
C GLY A 44 -4.90 -1.97 -9.57
N ILE A 45 -4.72 -1.34 -8.40
CA ILE A 45 -4.24 -2.08 -7.20
C ILE A 45 -5.39 -2.61 -6.35
N HIS A 46 -5.24 -3.85 -5.87
CA HIS A 46 -6.04 -4.39 -4.78
C HIS A 46 -5.14 -4.62 -3.56
N ILE A 47 -5.49 -4.02 -2.42
CA ILE A 47 -4.72 -4.14 -1.18
C ILE A 47 -5.14 -5.44 -0.48
N ASP A 48 -4.16 -6.27 -0.13
CA ASP A 48 -4.38 -7.55 0.54
C ASP A 48 -4.73 -7.36 2.03
N MET A 49 -6.01 -7.50 2.37
CA MET A 49 -6.45 -7.47 3.77
C MET A 49 -6.27 -8.83 4.46
N GLY A 50 -6.07 -9.92 3.73
CA GLY A 50 -5.74 -11.24 4.28
C GLY A 50 -4.36 -11.22 4.92
N GLN A 51 -3.35 -10.80 4.14
CA GLN A 51 -1.98 -10.69 4.65
C GLN A 51 -1.87 -9.71 5.83
N LEU A 52 -2.56 -8.56 5.76
CA LEU A 52 -2.56 -7.61 6.88
C LEU A 52 -3.14 -8.21 8.17
N LYS A 53 -4.17 -9.04 8.06
CA LYS A 53 -4.72 -9.73 9.23
C LYS A 53 -3.75 -10.77 9.77
N ASP A 54 -3.08 -11.52 8.91
CA ASP A 54 -2.07 -12.50 9.33
C ASP A 54 -0.90 -11.82 10.05
N GLU A 55 -0.45 -10.67 9.55
CA GLU A 55 0.57 -9.84 10.21
C GLU A 55 0.08 -9.30 11.56
N LEU A 56 -1.16 -8.82 11.63
CA LEU A 56 -1.78 -8.37 12.88
C LEU A 56 -1.86 -9.51 13.91
N TYR A 57 -2.30 -10.71 13.49
CA TYR A 57 -2.38 -11.90 14.33
C TYR A 57 -1.00 -12.39 14.78
N ALA A 58 0.01 -12.32 13.92
CA ALA A 58 1.38 -12.70 14.23
C ALA A 58 2.09 -11.67 15.12
N SER A 59 1.70 -10.40 15.03
CA SER A 59 2.12 -9.39 15.99
C SER A 59 1.44 -9.68 17.33
N GLU A 60 2.21 -9.67 18.42
CA GLU A 60 1.68 -9.89 19.77
C GLU A 60 0.61 -8.84 20.18
N ASP A 61 0.46 -7.76 19.38
CA ASP A 61 -0.56 -6.71 19.50
C ASP A 61 -1.97 -7.13 19.03
N SER A 62 -2.17 -8.38 18.60
CA SER A 62 -3.40 -8.92 17.95
C SER A 62 -4.75 -8.72 18.67
N HIS A 63 -4.75 -8.15 19.87
CA HIS A 63 -5.96 -7.88 20.66
C HIS A 63 -6.16 -6.39 21.03
N GLU A 64 -5.18 -5.52 20.79
CA GLU A 64 -5.24 -4.10 21.20
C GLU A 64 -5.37 -3.12 20.02
N LEU A 65 -4.81 -3.46 18.84
CA LEU A 65 -4.84 -2.58 17.66
C LEU A 65 -5.77 -3.14 16.57
N GLY A 66 -6.62 -2.29 16.02
CA GLY A 66 -7.33 -2.60 14.78
C GLY A 66 -6.40 -2.56 13.58
N ALA A 67 -6.85 -3.08 12.44
CA ALA A 67 -6.03 -3.15 11.22
C ALA A 67 -5.54 -1.77 10.74
N VAL A 68 -6.34 -0.72 10.95
CA VAL A 68 -5.96 0.66 10.59
C VAL A 68 -4.86 1.16 11.51
N GLU A 69 -5.01 0.96 12.82
CA GLU A 69 -4.03 1.36 13.83
C GLU A 69 -2.71 0.61 13.65
N TYR A 70 -2.78 -0.67 13.31
CA TYR A 70 -1.61 -1.48 12.97
C TYR A 70 -0.89 -0.95 11.72
N MET A 71 -1.62 -0.64 10.65
CA MET A 71 -1.02 0.00 9.46
C MET A 71 -0.39 1.35 9.79
N GLN A 72 -1.04 2.19 10.59
CA GLN A 72 -0.48 3.49 10.99
C GLN A 72 0.80 3.34 11.81
N LYS A 73 0.86 2.33 12.69
CA LYS A 73 2.03 2.05 13.54
C LYS A 73 3.19 1.45 12.76
N HIS A 74 2.92 0.49 11.87
CA HIS A 74 3.96 -0.34 11.23
C HIS A 74 4.24 0.04 9.77
N TYR A 75 3.29 0.67 9.08
CA TYR A 75 3.39 1.04 7.66
C TYR A 75 2.86 2.47 7.39
N PRO A 76 3.35 3.51 8.09
CA PRO A 76 2.83 4.88 7.93
C PRO A 76 2.94 5.39 6.49
N SER A 77 4.00 5.04 5.76
CA SER A 77 4.17 5.40 4.34
C SER A 77 3.14 4.75 3.42
N ALA A 78 2.70 3.53 3.73
CA ALA A 78 1.61 2.90 3.00
C ALA A 78 0.30 3.65 3.21
N VAL A 79 0.03 4.12 4.44
CA VAL A 79 -1.15 4.95 4.74
C VAL A 79 -1.11 6.25 3.95
N LEU A 80 0.04 6.93 3.91
CA LEU A 80 0.22 8.14 3.09
C LEU A 80 -0.10 7.88 1.61
N LEU A 81 0.43 6.80 1.05
CA LEU A 81 0.15 6.41 -0.34
C LEU A 81 -1.34 6.12 -0.57
N ILE A 82 -1.97 5.35 0.32
CA ILE A 82 -3.41 5.02 0.24
C ILE A 82 -4.26 6.29 0.30
N ASP A 83 -3.86 7.26 1.12
CA ASP A 83 -4.61 8.50 1.25
C ASP A 83 -4.55 9.40 0.01
N LEU A 84 -3.50 9.27 -0.80
CA LEU A 84 -3.40 9.90 -2.12
C LEU A 84 -4.31 9.25 -3.17
N ILE A 85 -4.73 7.99 -2.97
CA ILE A 85 -5.65 7.30 -3.88
C ILE A 85 -7.10 7.73 -3.57
N PRO A 86 -7.91 8.14 -4.56
CA PRO A 86 -9.33 8.46 -4.34
C PRO A 86 -10.10 7.31 -3.67
N LYS A 87 -10.98 7.61 -2.70
CA LYS A 87 -11.66 6.60 -1.89
C LYS A 87 -12.47 5.59 -2.69
N ASP A 88 -13.12 6.04 -3.76
CA ASP A 88 -13.91 5.23 -4.71
C ASP A 88 -13.06 4.29 -5.58
N LYS A 89 -11.75 4.57 -5.65
CA LYS A 89 -10.75 3.77 -6.35
C LYS A 89 -9.95 2.84 -5.44
N ARG A 90 -9.99 3.04 -4.12
CA ARG A 90 -9.36 2.13 -3.14
C ARG A 90 -10.10 0.80 -3.14
N ARG A 91 -9.43 -0.28 -3.54
CA ARG A 91 -9.99 -1.63 -3.47
C ARG A 91 -9.21 -2.46 -2.46
N PHE A 92 -9.92 -2.99 -1.49
CA PHE A 92 -9.40 -3.91 -0.48
C PHE A 92 -10.01 -5.28 -0.76
N ILE A 93 -9.18 -6.31 -0.88
CA ILE A 93 -9.63 -7.68 -1.15
C ILE A 93 -9.21 -8.60 -0.02
N HIS A 94 -9.87 -9.75 0.09
CA HIS A 94 -9.64 -10.74 1.12
C HIS A 94 -9.15 -12.06 0.55
#